data_AF-A0A818L0D8-F1
#
_entry.id   AF-A0A818L0D8-F1
#
_cell.length_a   1.000
_cell.length_b   1.000
_cell.length_c   1.000
_cell.angle_alpha   90.00
_cell.angle_beta   90.00
_cell.angle_gamma   90.00
#
_symmetry.space_group_name_H-M   'P 1'
#
loop_
_entity.id
_entity.type
_entity.pdbx_description
1 polymer ?
#
loop_
_entity_poly.entity_id
_entity_poly.type
_entity_poly.pdbx_seq_one_letter_code
_entity_poly.pdbx_strand_id
1 'polypeptide(L)'
;MHSSGRRRHAAVILFDIKAAFDSVWHDGLIYKLNELRLPQYLTNYLISFLQNRTAAIEIENILSRPFNLNSGTPQGSPLSPLLYIIYTADSMNGIPEHTEHGLFADDTALWTSSNTITSLSSRLQQSIDEFQSWCNSWKLKLQPSKTELVHFTVHPRKQFKNPISVKIDDTIVKASNSTRYLVSQKTCYLFGDRLSDGELIADQTAETVYITARNPSDYGSVKIFSGFGNGTFVVQYNYYDSYRKRFVVVDDFNGDNYLDFAVALTDDNSVTLHLANKTGSFIVRQGFRVGANPFAMVSGKFNGDNYADLAVANFDSDTVSILLGTVNGTFENATNYAVGDAPASIAAGYFNGDSYIDLIVANFNNHTMSVLLGKGNGSFATANTFLAGVPQPRSIAVADMNIDGIPDVVVGYVNYGSSKVGVLIGKCDGTFYLPTRFFSTAYAPNAIGIADFNGDTRLDIVVLNSDSNVINIFLNVGP
;
A
#
# COMPACT_ATOMS: atom_id res chain seq x y z
N MET A 1 18.76 0.22 -35.60
CA MET A 1 19.89 1.00 -36.15
C MET A 1 20.74 1.53 -34.99
N HIS A 2 22.05 1.42 -35.14
CA HIS A 2 23.09 1.70 -34.15
C HIS A 2 23.17 3.15 -33.64
N SER A 3 23.74 3.26 -32.44
CA SER A 3 24.57 4.37 -31.90
C SER A 3 23.88 5.62 -31.33
N SER A 4 23.88 5.72 -29.99
CA SER A 4 24.30 6.90 -29.21
C SER A 4 24.03 6.65 -27.73
N GLY A 5 25.08 6.44 -26.93
CA GLY A 5 24.99 6.32 -25.47
C GLY A 5 24.56 7.63 -24.82
N ARG A 6 23.26 7.92 -24.76
CA ARG A 6 22.74 9.09 -24.05
C ARG A 6 22.84 8.85 -22.55
N ARG A 7 23.63 9.67 -21.86
CA ARG A 7 23.66 9.75 -20.40
C ARG A 7 22.29 10.19 -19.93
N ARG A 8 21.53 9.34 -19.25
CA ARG A 8 20.24 9.72 -18.64
C ARG A 8 20.47 10.03 -17.17
N HIS A 9 20.04 11.22 -16.75
CA HIS A 9 20.09 11.69 -15.38
C HIS A 9 18.67 12.02 -14.92
N ALA A 10 18.33 11.68 -13.69
CA ALA A 10 17.08 12.07 -13.05
C ALA A 10 17.37 12.57 -11.62
N ALA A 11 16.58 13.51 -11.12
CA ALA A 11 16.73 13.98 -9.74
C ALA A 11 15.36 14.19 -9.11
N VAL A 12 15.29 13.90 -7.81
CA VAL A 12 14.12 14.08 -6.95
C VAL A 12 14.54 15.02 -5.82
N ILE A 13 13.72 16.02 -5.51
CA ILE A 13 13.87 16.87 -4.33
C ILE A 13 12.64 16.71 -3.43
N LEU A 14 12.90 16.54 -2.13
CA LEU A 14 11.91 16.34 -1.09
C LEU A 14 11.95 17.55 -0.16
N PHE A 15 10.86 18.31 -0.11
CA PHE A 15 10.76 19.53 0.68
C PHE A 15 10.22 19.25 2.08
N ASP A 16 10.82 19.92 3.06
CA ASP A 16 10.30 20.03 4.42
C ASP A 16 9.71 21.44 4.58
N ILE A 17 8.42 21.52 4.90
CA ILE A 17 7.72 22.77 5.19
C ILE A 17 7.80 23.01 6.70
N LYS A 18 8.42 24.12 7.10
CA LYS A 18 8.59 24.45 8.50
C LYS A 18 7.23 24.66 9.18
N ALA A 19 6.91 23.81 10.15
CA ALA A 19 5.72 23.91 10.98
C ALA A 19 4.42 23.99 10.13
N ALA A 20 4.27 23.08 9.18
CA ALA A 20 3.16 22.99 8.22
C ALA A 20 1.78 23.34 8.81
N PHE A 21 1.32 22.57 9.81
CA PHE A 21 0.02 22.79 10.45
C PHE A 21 -0.07 24.09 11.24
N ASP A 22 1.01 24.55 11.86
CA ASP A 22 1.01 25.76 12.69
C ASP A 22 1.14 27.05 11.84
N SER A 23 1.62 26.92 10.61
CA SER A 23 1.92 28.02 9.69
C SER A 23 0.75 28.37 8.76
N VAL A 24 -0.35 27.61 8.80
CA VAL A 24 -1.52 27.86 7.94
C VAL A 24 -2.04 29.29 8.16
N TRP A 25 -1.98 30.10 7.11
CA TRP A 25 -2.48 31.47 7.16
C TRP A 25 -4.00 31.48 7.04
N HIS A 26 -4.69 31.90 8.10
CA HIS A 26 -6.15 31.83 8.19
C HIS A 26 -6.86 32.58 7.07
N ASP A 27 -6.49 33.84 6.79
CA ASP A 27 -7.19 34.60 5.74
C ASP A 27 -7.05 33.95 4.36
N GLY A 28 -5.87 33.37 4.08
CA GLY A 28 -5.62 32.61 2.85
C GLY A 28 -6.47 31.34 2.78
N LEU A 29 -6.55 30.58 3.88
CA LEU A 29 -7.42 29.40 3.95
C LEU A 29 -8.90 29.78 3.79
N ILE A 30 -9.35 30.86 4.42
CA ILE A 30 -10.73 31.35 4.30
C ILE A 30 -11.03 31.77 2.86
N TYR A 31 -10.10 32.45 2.19
CA TYR A 31 -10.21 32.75 0.77
C TYR A 31 -10.44 31.47 -0.05
N LYS A 32 -9.64 30.42 0.16
CA LYS A 32 -9.81 29.13 -0.54
C LYS A 32 -11.14 28.43 -0.21
N LEU A 33 -11.57 28.47 1.05
CA LEU A 33 -12.86 27.90 1.46
C LEU A 33 -14.05 28.60 0.76
N ASN A 34 -13.94 29.90 0.51
CA ASN A 34 -14.95 30.64 -0.25
C ASN A 34 -14.94 30.27 -1.74
N GLU A 35 -13.76 30.03 -2.32
CA GLU A 35 -13.62 29.59 -3.73
C GLU A 35 -14.23 28.20 -3.98
N LEU A 36 -14.24 27.31 -2.96
CA LEU A 36 -14.87 25.99 -3.04
C LEU A 36 -16.41 26.02 -3.17
N ARG A 37 -17.05 27.20 -3.02
CA ARG A 37 -18.52 27.37 -3.11
C ARG A 37 -19.31 26.42 -2.20
N LEU A 38 -18.76 26.12 -1.03
CA LEU A 38 -19.44 25.31 -0.02
C LEU A 38 -20.69 26.02 0.51
N PRO A 39 -21.68 25.28 1.05
CA PRO A 39 -22.82 25.89 1.72
C PRO A 39 -22.37 26.85 2.83
N GLN A 40 -22.95 28.06 2.87
CA GLN A 40 -22.51 29.14 3.77
C GLN A 40 -22.42 28.73 5.24
N TYR A 41 -23.35 27.88 5.71
CA TYR A 41 -23.35 27.41 7.09
C TYR A 41 -22.10 26.56 7.41
N LEU A 42 -21.62 25.76 6.46
CA LEU A 42 -20.43 24.93 6.62
C LEU A 42 -19.17 25.80 6.62
N THR A 43 -19.09 26.77 5.70
CA THR A 43 -18.00 27.74 5.65
C THR A 43 -17.92 28.53 6.97
N ASN A 44 -19.05 28.98 7.51
CA ASN A 44 -19.09 29.69 8.79
C ASN A 44 -18.61 28.80 9.96
N TYR A 45 -18.95 27.50 9.94
CA TYR A 45 -18.48 26.54 10.95
C TYR A 45 -16.95 26.36 10.90
N LEU A 46 -16.39 26.18 9.70
CA LEU A 46 -14.94 26.06 9.51
C LEU A 46 -14.19 27.35 9.87
N ILE A 47 -14.76 28.52 9.56
CA ILE A 47 -14.21 29.82 9.98
C ILE A 47 -14.21 29.93 11.51
N SER A 48 -15.33 29.59 12.16
CA SER A 48 -15.44 29.62 13.62
C SER A 48 -14.45 28.67 14.29
N PHE A 49 -14.13 27.53 13.66
CA PHE A 49 -13.15 26.57 14.15
C PHE A 49 -11.71 27.12 14.15
N LEU A 50 -11.40 28.08 13.28
CA LEU A 50 -10.07 28.68 13.14
C LEU A 50 -9.86 29.93 14.02
N GLN A 51 -10.93 30.69 14.27
CA GLN A 51 -10.88 32.03 14.90
C GLN A 51 -10.91 32.01 16.43
N ASN A 52 -10.47 33.12 17.05
CA ASN A 52 -10.53 33.38 18.50
C ASN A 52 -9.86 32.30 19.37
N ARG A 53 -8.82 31.65 18.85
CA ARG A 53 -8.08 30.63 19.59
C ARG A 53 -6.99 31.27 20.45
N THR A 54 -6.83 30.77 21.67
CA THR A 54 -5.78 31.17 22.60
C THR A 54 -4.94 29.98 23.03
N ALA A 55 -3.65 30.18 23.27
CA ALA A 55 -2.74 29.19 23.85
C ALA A 55 -1.99 29.78 25.05
N ALA A 56 -1.51 28.91 25.92
CA ALA A 56 -0.58 29.22 27.01
C ALA A 56 0.50 28.13 27.05
N ILE A 57 1.70 28.49 27.51
CA ILE A 57 2.85 27.57 27.59
C ILE A 57 3.06 27.23 29.07
N GLU A 58 3.18 25.94 29.38
CA GLU A 58 3.54 25.46 30.71
C GLU A 58 4.97 24.90 30.71
N ILE A 59 5.83 25.41 31.61
CA ILE A 59 7.19 24.89 31.84
C ILE A 59 7.34 24.67 33.34
N GLU A 60 7.67 23.45 33.75
CA GLU A 60 7.91 23.10 35.15
C GLU A 60 6.80 23.59 36.11
N ASN A 61 5.53 23.45 35.68
CA ASN A 61 4.31 23.88 36.38
C ASN A 61 4.07 25.41 36.44
N ILE A 62 4.78 26.20 35.63
CA ILE A 62 4.54 27.64 35.47
C ILE A 62 3.82 27.87 34.14
N LEU A 63 2.56 28.28 34.20
CA LEU A 63 1.73 28.60 33.05
C LEU A 63 1.88 30.07 32.63
N SER A 64 2.12 30.32 31.34
CA SER A 64 2.16 31.67 30.78
C SER A 64 0.78 32.33 30.75
N ARG A 65 0.73 33.65 30.61
CA ARG A 65 -0.52 34.33 30.22
C ARG A 65 -1.00 33.79 28.85
N PRO A 66 -2.31 33.63 28.65
CA PRO A 66 -2.85 33.25 27.34
C PRO A 66 -2.49 34.28 26.27
N PHE A 67 -2.21 33.82 25.06
CA PHE A 67 -1.99 34.63 23.87
C PHE A 67 -2.79 34.09 22.68
N ASN A 68 -3.12 34.96 21.73
CA ASN A 68 -3.92 34.61 20.56
C ASN A 68 -3.10 33.83 19.52
N LEU A 69 -3.70 32.78 18.95
CA LEU A 69 -3.17 32.04 17.82
C LEU A 69 -3.77 32.60 16.52
N ASN A 70 -2.96 33.35 15.77
CA ASN A 70 -3.37 33.99 14.52
C ASN A 70 -3.04 33.16 13.27
N SER A 71 -2.50 31.95 13.45
CA SER A 71 -2.17 31.01 12.38
C SER A 71 -2.35 29.57 12.85
N GLY A 72 -2.32 28.67 11.88
CA GLY A 72 -2.32 27.24 12.08
C GLY A 72 -3.69 26.61 12.32
N THR A 73 -3.77 25.30 12.28
CA THR A 73 -5.00 24.54 12.56
C THR A 73 -4.94 23.91 13.96
N PRO A 74 -6.08 23.62 14.62
CA PRO A 74 -6.09 22.99 15.93
C PRO A 74 -5.45 21.58 15.92
N GLN A 75 -4.35 21.40 16.65
CA GLN A 75 -3.69 20.11 16.75
C GLN A 75 -4.59 19.06 17.42
N GLY A 76 -4.54 17.81 16.94
CA GLY A 76 -5.37 16.70 17.44
C GLY A 76 -6.80 16.65 16.90
N SER A 77 -7.22 17.61 16.06
CA SER A 77 -8.51 17.55 15.37
C SER A 77 -8.41 16.82 14.03
N PRO A 78 -9.35 15.92 13.70
CA PRO A 78 -9.41 15.28 12.38
C PRO A 78 -9.73 16.26 11.24
N LEU A 79 -10.24 17.46 11.56
CA LEU A 79 -10.48 18.51 10.55
C LEU A 79 -9.19 19.21 10.11
N SER A 80 -8.15 19.20 10.94
CA SER A 80 -6.91 19.95 10.68
C SER A 80 -6.12 19.42 9.48
N PRO A 81 -5.97 18.09 9.28
CA PRO A 81 -5.46 17.52 8.04
C PRO A 81 -6.26 17.92 6.80
N LEU A 82 -7.59 17.86 6.87
CA LEU A 82 -8.46 18.24 5.75
C LEU A 82 -8.27 19.72 5.35
N LEU A 83 -8.24 20.62 6.34
CA LEU A 83 -8.01 22.04 6.12
C LEU A 83 -6.62 22.32 5.55
N TYR A 84 -5.61 21.56 5.97
CA TYR A 84 -4.27 21.67 5.43
C TYR A 84 -4.21 21.20 3.95
N ILE A 85 -4.87 20.10 3.61
CA ILE A 85 -4.99 19.63 2.22
C ILE A 85 -5.67 20.69 1.35
N ILE A 86 -6.78 21.29 1.80
CA ILE A 86 -7.43 22.39 1.08
C ILE A 86 -6.45 23.58 0.92
N TYR A 87 -5.66 23.87 1.96
CA TYR A 87 -4.69 24.94 1.95
C TYR A 87 -3.55 24.72 0.96
N THR A 88 -3.15 23.48 0.68
CA THR A 88 -2.02 23.16 -0.20
C THR A 88 -2.43 22.57 -1.56
N ALA A 89 -3.71 22.32 -1.80
CA ALA A 89 -4.21 21.61 -2.99
C ALA A 89 -3.76 22.21 -4.35
N ASP A 90 -3.52 23.52 -4.42
CA ASP A 90 -3.09 24.23 -5.63
C ASP A 90 -1.57 24.48 -5.69
N SER A 91 -0.80 23.89 -4.78
CA SER A 91 0.64 24.18 -4.63
C SER A 91 1.49 23.76 -5.82
N MET A 92 0.94 22.88 -6.65
CA MET A 92 1.58 22.37 -7.85
C MET A 92 1.11 23.09 -9.12
N ASN A 93 0.19 24.05 -9.00
CA ASN A 93 -0.25 24.86 -10.14
C ASN A 93 0.91 25.75 -10.61
N GLY A 94 1.29 25.61 -11.88
CA GLY A 94 2.40 26.38 -12.47
C GLY A 94 3.74 25.64 -12.48
N ILE A 95 3.83 24.44 -11.90
CA ILE A 95 5.02 23.58 -12.06
C ILE A 95 5.17 23.23 -13.56
N PRO A 96 6.37 23.38 -14.16
CA PRO A 96 6.58 23.09 -15.57
C PRO A 96 6.28 21.64 -15.96
N GLU A 97 5.73 21.41 -17.16
CA GLU A 97 5.36 20.07 -17.69
C GLU A 97 6.51 19.04 -17.71
N HIS A 98 7.76 19.51 -17.68
CA HIS A 98 8.94 18.64 -17.66
C HIS A 98 9.27 18.10 -16.25
N THR A 99 8.46 18.43 -15.25
CA THR A 99 8.61 18.04 -13.85
C THR A 99 7.34 17.37 -13.34
N GLU A 100 7.50 16.17 -12.83
CA GLU A 100 6.46 15.44 -12.12
C GLU A 100 6.54 15.76 -10.62
N HIS A 101 5.45 15.50 -9.89
CA HIS A 101 5.32 15.92 -8.50
C HIS A 101 4.45 14.98 -7.68
N GLY A 102 4.65 15.01 -6.37
CA GLY A 102 3.92 14.19 -5.41
C GLY A 102 3.61 15.00 -4.16
N LEU A 103 2.36 14.88 -3.69
CA LEU A 103 1.86 15.56 -2.50
C LEU A 103 1.40 14.50 -1.49
N PHE A 104 1.90 14.56 -0.26
CA PHE A 104 1.36 13.79 0.84
C PHE A 104 1.37 14.59 2.14
N ALA A 105 0.20 15.07 2.56
CA ALA A 105 0.09 15.97 3.70
C ALA A 105 1.13 17.11 3.61
N ASP A 106 2.08 17.17 4.53
CA ASP A 106 3.18 18.14 4.58
C ASP A 106 4.40 17.79 3.73
N ASP A 107 4.53 16.55 3.27
CA ASP A 107 5.61 16.11 2.37
C ASP A 107 5.32 16.47 0.92
N THR A 108 6.26 17.18 0.30
CA THR A 108 6.19 17.57 -1.12
C THR A 108 7.41 17.08 -1.88
N ALA A 109 7.21 16.43 -3.02
CA ALA A 109 8.27 15.93 -3.89
C ALA A 109 8.16 16.54 -5.29
N LEU A 110 9.28 16.94 -5.88
CA LEU A 110 9.40 17.29 -7.29
C LEU A 110 10.49 16.45 -7.94
N TRP A 111 10.26 15.93 -9.15
CA TRP A 111 11.29 15.21 -9.89
C TRP A 111 11.24 15.42 -11.39
N THR A 112 12.42 15.35 -12.00
CA THR A 112 12.58 15.57 -13.43
C THR A 112 13.77 14.77 -13.96
N SER A 113 13.85 14.63 -15.28
CA SER A 113 14.93 13.93 -15.98
C SER A 113 15.50 14.73 -17.15
N SER A 114 16.77 14.50 -17.48
CA SER A 114 17.44 15.09 -18.64
C SER A 114 18.65 14.27 -19.10
N ASN A 115 19.14 14.58 -20.31
CA ASN A 115 20.32 13.95 -20.90
C ASN A 115 21.65 14.54 -20.38
N THR A 116 21.62 15.67 -19.68
CA THR A 116 22.81 16.32 -19.12
C THR A 116 22.53 16.83 -17.70
N ILE A 117 23.56 16.87 -16.86
CA ILE A 117 23.46 17.41 -15.48
C ILE A 117 23.06 18.89 -15.50
N THR A 118 23.60 19.68 -16.43
CA THR A 118 23.28 21.10 -16.57
C THR A 118 21.80 21.32 -16.89
N SER A 119 21.25 20.56 -17.84
CA SER A 119 19.83 20.67 -18.18
C SER A 119 18.94 20.11 -17.06
N LEU A 120 19.38 19.05 -16.36
CA LEU A 120 18.66 18.52 -15.20
C LEU A 120 18.58 19.57 -14.07
N SER A 121 19.71 20.18 -13.72
CA SER A 121 19.80 21.23 -12.69
C SER A 121 18.95 22.45 -13.06
N SER A 122 19.00 22.90 -14.31
CA SER A 122 18.18 24.02 -14.77
C SER A 122 16.68 23.71 -14.73
N ARG A 123 16.26 22.50 -15.13
CA ARG A 123 14.85 22.08 -15.07
C ARG A 123 14.36 22.00 -13.63
N LEU A 124 15.12 21.34 -12.78
CA LEU A 124 14.75 21.17 -11.38
C LEU A 124 14.74 22.52 -10.65
N GLN A 125 15.70 23.40 -10.91
CA GLN A 125 15.74 24.74 -10.32
C GLN A 125 14.52 25.56 -10.72
N GLN A 126 14.13 25.53 -11.99
CA GLN A 126 12.92 26.23 -12.45
C GLN A 126 11.69 25.79 -11.65
N SER A 127 11.51 24.48 -11.46
CA SER A 127 10.36 23.94 -10.72
C SER A 127 10.41 24.25 -9.23
N ILE A 128 11.62 24.28 -8.64
CA ILE A 128 11.84 24.74 -7.25
C ILE A 128 11.45 26.21 -7.12
N ASP A 129 11.86 27.07 -8.07
CA ASP A 129 11.59 28.50 -8.02
C ASP A 129 10.08 28.78 -8.09
N GLU A 130 9.33 28.07 -8.93
CA GLU A 130 7.87 28.16 -9.01
C GLU A 130 7.20 27.71 -7.70
N PHE A 131 7.60 26.56 -7.16
CA PHE A 131 7.06 26.06 -5.89
C PHE A 131 7.40 26.99 -4.71
N GLN A 132 8.61 27.53 -4.67
CA GLN A 132 9.04 28.47 -3.65
C GLN A 132 8.28 29.80 -3.76
N SER A 133 8.03 30.29 -4.98
CA SER A 133 7.19 31.46 -5.24
C SER A 133 5.76 31.27 -4.73
N TRP A 134 5.18 30.09 -4.96
CA TRP A 134 3.89 29.72 -4.40
C TRP A 134 3.93 29.68 -2.87
N CYS A 135 4.92 29.01 -2.26
CA CYS A 135 5.06 28.94 -0.81
C CYS A 135 5.13 30.34 -0.17
N ASN A 136 5.92 31.24 -0.76
CA ASN A 136 6.05 32.62 -0.31
C ASN A 136 4.72 33.39 -0.38
N SER A 137 3.97 33.20 -1.47
CA SER A 137 2.64 33.81 -1.65
C SER A 137 1.63 33.33 -0.61
N TRP A 138 1.77 32.07 -0.17
CA TRP A 138 0.94 31.43 0.85
C TRP A 138 1.60 31.42 2.24
N LYS A 139 2.62 32.25 2.49
CA LYS A 139 3.29 32.39 3.80
C LYS A 139 3.80 31.07 4.40
N LEU A 140 4.05 30.06 3.56
CA LEU A 140 4.71 28.82 3.95
C LEU A 140 6.21 28.97 3.77
N LYS A 141 6.98 28.43 4.73
CA LYS A 141 8.43 28.54 4.72
C LYS A 141 9.07 27.17 4.52
N LEU A 142 9.85 27.04 3.45
CA LEU A 142 10.67 25.86 3.23
C LEU A 142 11.83 25.81 4.24
N GLN A 143 12.28 24.61 4.57
CA GLN A 143 13.44 24.39 5.43
C GLN A 143 14.58 23.74 4.62
N PRO A 144 15.45 24.53 3.95
CA PRO A 144 16.50 24.00 3.08
C PRO A 144 17.47 23.04 3.77
N SER A 145 17.66 23.16 5.09
CA SER A 145 18.52 22.28 5.88
C SER A 145 17.95 20.88 6.13
N LYS A 146 16.64 20.71 5.93
CA LYS A 146 15.92 19.43 6.01
C LYS A 146 15.42 18.95 4.64
N THR A 147 15.48 19.79 3.63
CA THR A 147 15.21 19.38 2.25
C THR A 147 16.28 18.41 1.76
N GLU A 148 15.86 17.31 1.15
CA GLU A 148 16.76 16.29 0.62
C GLU A 148 16.71 16.26 -0.91
N LEU A 149 17.87 16.20 -1.56
CA LEU A 149 18.01 16.08 -3.01
C LEU A 149 18.67 14.74 -3.34
N VAL A 150 18.12 14.00 -4.30
CA VAL A 150 18.66 12.71 -4.75
C VAL A 150 18.92 12.77 -6.25
N HIS A 151 20.04 12.19 -6.69
CA HIS A 151 20.44 12.17 -8.10
C HIS A 151 20.68 10.75 -8.61
N PHE A 152 19.91 10.35 -9.61
CA PHE A 152 19.96 9.06 -10.28
C PHE A 152 20.69 9.16 -11.63
N THR A 153 21.59 8.20 -11.90
CA THR A 153 22.36 8.12 -13.15
C THR A 153 22.82 6.70 -13.43
N VAL A 154 22.95 6.35 -14.72
CA VAL A 154 23.47 5.04 -15.18
C VAL A 154 24.98 4.87 -14.92
N HIS A 155 25.71 5.95 -14.59
CA HIS A 155 27.17 5.93 -14.36
C HIS A 155 27.59 6.56 -13.02
N PRO A 156 27.25 5.95 -11.86
CA PRO A 156 27.48 6.54 -10.53
C PRO A 156 28.97 6.80 -10.23
N ARG A 157 29.90 5.97 -10.73
CA ARG A 157 31.36 6.16 -10.51
C ARG A 157 31.95 7.46 -11.10
N LYS A 158 31.27 8.13 -12.04
CA LYS A 158 31.69 9.43 -12.62
C LYS A 158 30.99 10.65 -11.98
N GLN A 159 30.04 10.43 -11.07
CA GLN A 159 29.23 11.44 -10.38
C GLN A 159 30.05 12.23 -9.34
N PHE A 160 31.03 11.58 -8.72
CA PHE A 160 31.78 12.10 -7.57
C PHE A 160 32.70 13.30 -7.84
N LYS A 161 32.82 13.75 -9.10
CA LYS A 161 33.59 14.96 -9.42
C LYS A 161 32.76 16.23 -9.44
N ASN A 162 31.44 16.17 -9.69
CA ASN A 162 30.54 17.34 -9.74
C ASN A 162 29.08 16.90 -9.43
N PRO A 163 28.65 16.90 -8.16
CA PRO A 163 27.28 16.58 -7.79
C PRO A 163 26.31 17.65 -8.31
N ILE A 164 25.08 17.25 -8.63
CA ILE A 164 24.01 18.22 -8.88
C ILE A 164 23.74 19.02 -7.60
N SER A 165 23.53 20.30 -7.77
CA SER A 165 23.10 21.21 -6.72
C SER A 165 21.99 22.09 -7.23
N VAL A 166 21.09 22.45 -6.33
CA VAL A 166 20.02 23.42 -6.53
C VAL A 166 20.03 24.39 -5.36
N LYS A 167 19.34 25.52 -5.52
CA LYS A 167 19.24 26.58 -4.52
C LYS A 167 17.80 26.66 -4.04
N ILE A 168 17.63 26.74 -2.73
CA ILE A 168 16.36 27.13 -2.10
C ILE A 168 16.69 28.33 -1.20
N ASP A 169 15.99 29.45 -1.42
CA ASP A 169 16.38 30.76 -0.88
C ASP A 169 17.86 31.08 -1.20
N ASP A 170 18.71 31.22 -0.18
CA ASP A 170 20.15 31.41 -0.28
C ASP A 170 20.97 30.17 0.04
N THR A 171 20.32 29.04 0.27
CA THR A 171 20.98 27.79 0.67
C THR A 171 21.15 26.87 -0.53
N ILE A 172 22.37 26.34 -0.69
CA ILE A 172 22.65 25.33 -1.71
C ILE A 172 22.33 23.95 -1.15
N VAL A 173 21.35 23.27 -1.75
CA VAL A 173 21.03 21.88 -1.47
C VAL A 173 21.80 21.01 -2.47
N LYS A 174 22.65 20.12 -1.94
CA LYS A 174 23.45 19.18 -2.74
C LYS A 174 22.86 17.79 -2.66
N ALA A 175 23.00 17.02 -3.74
CA ALA A 175 22.51 15.65 -3.75
C ALA A 175 23.19 14.79 -2.67
N SER A 176 22.39 14.08 -1.88
CA SER A 176 22.85 13.10 -0.89
C SER A 176 22.92 11.69 -1.51
N ASN A 177 23.62 10.78 -0.82
CA ASN A 177 23.83 9.41 -1.27
C ASN A 177 22.66 8.47 -0.93
N SER A 178 21.72 8.93 -0.10
CA SER A 178 20.53 8.22 0.40
C SER A 178 19.62 9.22 1.10
N THR A 179 18.31 9.04 0.99
CA THR A 179 17.26 9.82 1.68
C THR A 179 16.38 8.86 2.47
N ARG A 180 15.80 9.32 3.58
CA ARG A 180 14.76 8.59 4.31
C ARG A 180 13.44 9.33 4.13
N TYR A 181 12.56 8.81 3.29
CA TYR A 181 11.21 9.33 3.10
C TYR A 181 10.29 8.75 4.19
N LEU A 182 9.54 9.61 4.90
CA LEU A 182 8.66 9.21 6.01
C LEU A 182 7.19 9.32 5.59
N VAL A 183 6.76 8.44 4.69
CA VAL A 183 5.32 8.15 4.56
C VAL A 183 5.05 6.88 5.33
N SER A 184 4.42 7.04 6.49
CA SER A 184 3.85 5.96 7.30
C SER A 184 2.34 6.17 7.38
N GLN A 185 1.63 5.06 7.19
CA GLN A 185 0.19 4.89 6.98
C GLN A 185 -0.30 5.10 5.55
N LYS A 186 0.03 4.15 4.66
CA LYS A 186 -0.77 3.86 3.48
C LYS A 186 -0.85 2.35 3.21
N THR A 187 -2.09 1.91 3.07
CA THR A 187 -2.59 0.57 2.80
C THR A 187 -1.66 -0.29 1.94
N CYS A 188 -1.13 -1.41 2.45
CA CYS A 188 -0.46 -2.40 1.61
C CYS A 188 -1.34 -2.74 0.39
N TYR A 189 -0.85 -2.47 -0.82
CA TYR A 189 -1.35 -3.20 -1.98
C TYR A 189 -0.63 -4.54 -1.97
N LEU A 190 -1.20 -5.51 -1.25
CA LEU A 190 -0.80 -6.90 -1.34
C LEU A 190 -1.11 -7.37 -2.77
N PHE A 191 -0.10 -7.44 -3.63
CA PHE A 191 -0.12 -8.38 -4.76
C PHE A 191 0.20 -9.77 -4.20
N GLY A 192 -0.65 -10.27 -3.30
CA GLY A 192 -0.54 -11.61 -2.75
C GLY A 192 -1.24 -12.56 -3.68
N ASP A 193 -0.60 -12.94 -4.79
CA ASP A 193 -1.03 -14.13 -5.52
C ASP A 193 0.05 -14.63 -6.50
N ARG A 194 -0.07 -15.93 -6.80
CA ARG A 194 0.95 -16.83 -7.34
C ARG A 194 1.39 -16.49 -8.79
N LEU A 195 2.70 -16.36 -9.02
CA LEU A 195 3.35 -16.58 -10.33
C LEU A 195 3.72 -18.07 -10.45
N SER A 196 3.88 -18.58 -11.67
CA SER A 196 4.16 -20.00 -11.95
C SER A 196 5.33 -20.57 -11.14
N ASP A 197 6.31 -19.74 -10.79
CA ASP A 197 7.56 -20.10 -10.12
C ASP A 197 7.88 -19.28 -8.84
N GLY A 198 6.88 -18.63 -8.24
CA GLY A 198 7.09 -17.81 -7.04
C GLY A 198 5.97 -16.83 -6.73
N GLU A 199 6.08 -16.12 -5.61
CA GLU A 199 5.20 -15.02 -5.23
C GLU A 199 6.05 -13.77 -5.05
N LEU A 200 5.58 -12.60 -5.49
CA LEU A 200 6.29 -11.34 -5.39
C LEU A 200 5.42 -10.32 -4.66
N ILE A 201 5.82 -9.97 -3.43
CA ILE A 201 5.18 -8.96 -2.61
C ILE A 201 6.13 -7.77 -2.58
N ALA A 202 5.72 -6.64 -3.16
CA ALA A 202 6.50 -5.41 -3.13
C ALA A 202 5.87 -4.43 -2.12
N ASP A 203 6.70 -3.85 -1.26
CA ASP A 203 6.31 -2.68 -0.47
C ASP A 203 6.16 -1.45 -1.39
N GLN A 204 5.26 -0.54 -1.03
CA GLN A 204 4.79 0.62 -1.81
C GLN A 204 5.90 1.60 -2.23
N THR A 205 7.04 1.55 -1.57
CA THR A 205 8.21 2.37 -1.86
C THR A 205 9.06 1.82 -3.01
N ALA A 206 8.77 0.60 -3.47
CA ALA A 206 9.70 -0.22 -4.26
C ALA A 206 11.08 -0.38 -3.56
N GLU A 207 11.15 -0.19 -2.23
CA GLU A 207 12.38 -0.31 -1.44
C GLU A 207 12.53 -1.68 -0.79
N THR A 208 11.48 -2.50 -0.70
CA THR A 208 11.62 -3.91 -0.29
C THR A 208 10.66 -4.80 -1.08
N VAL A 209 11.17 -5.88 -1.67
CA VAL A 209 10.40 -6.90 -2.40
C VAL A 209 10.67 -8.26 -1.77
N TYR A 210 9.63 -8.90 -1.25
CA TYR A 210 9.66 -10.26 -0.77
C TYR A 210 9.31 -11.17 -1.96
N ILE A 211 10.21 -12.09 -2.29
CA ILE A 211 10.01 -13.08 -3.34
C ILE A 211 10.06 -14.45 -2.71
N THR A 212 8.96 -15.20 -2.77
CA THR A 212 9.07 -16.65 -2.67
C THR A 212 9.49 -17.16 -4.04
N ALA A 213 10.56 -17.94 -4.12
CA ALA A 213 10.95 -18.61 -5.36
C ALA A 213 10.69 -20.09 -5.17
N ARG A 214 9.75 -20.63 -5.95
CA ARG A 214 9.49 -22.07 -6.02
C ARG A 214 10.39 -22.64 -7.10
N ASN A 215 11.49 -23.28 -6.70
CA ASN A 215 12.24 -24.13 -7.61
C ASN A 215 11.67 -25.55 -7.51
N PRO A 216 11.14 -26.19 -8.58
CA PRO A 216 10.61 -27.55 -8.52
C PRO A 216 11.61 -28.61 -8.03
N SER A 217 12.92 -28.32 -8.09
CA SER A 217 13.99 -29.20 -7.62
C SER A 217 14.48 -28.90 -6.20
N ASP A 218 13.90 -27.93 -5.49
CA ASP A 218 14.26 -27.56 -4.12
C ASP A 218 12.98 -27.28 -3.27
N TYR A 219 13.10 -27.24 -1.95
CA TYR A 219 12.00 -26.91 -1.03
C TYR A 219 11.54 -25.44 -1.13
N GLY A 220 12.02 -24.70 -2.13
CA GLY A 220 11.79 -23.26 -2.31
C GLY A 220 12.56 -22.41 -1.30
N SER A 221 12.68 -21.12 -1.61
CA SER A 221 13.32 -20.14 -0.71
C SER A 221 12.46 -18.88 -0.63
N VAL A 222 12.49 -18.21 0.53
CA VAL A 222 11.98 -16.83 0.63
C VAL A 222 13.18 -15.90 0.56
N LYS A 223 13.15 -14.96 -0.37
CA LYS A 223 14.19 -13.97 -0.57
C LYS A 223 13.60 -12.59 -0.36
N ILE A 224 14.30 -11.76 0.37
CA ILE A 224 13.92 -10.36 0.55
C ILE A 224 14.93 -9.54 -0.20
N PHE A 225 14.44 -8.63 -1.02
CA PHE A 225 15.22 -7.75 -1.84
C PHE A 225 15.01 -6.32 -1.38
N SER A 226 16.06 -5.59 -1.00
CA SER A 226 15.95 -4.14 -0.83
C SER A 226 16.09 -3.47 -2.19
N GLY A 227 15.14 -2.63 -2.55
CA GLY A 227 15.20 -1.73 -3.68
C GLY A 227 15.85 -0.40 -3.32
N PHE A 228 16.56 0.18 -4.29
CA PHE A 228 17.23 1.48 -4.13
C PHE A 228 16.40 2.65 -4.71
N GLY A 229 15.09 2.46 -4.89
CA GLY A 229 14.19 3.46 -5.48
C GLY A 229 14.47 3.81 -6.96
N ASN A 230 15.38 3.09 -7.62
CA ASN A 230 15.79 3.31 -9.01
C ASN A 230 15.48 2.10 -9.92
N GLY A 231 14.62 1.19 -9.44
CA GLY A 231 14.30 -0.06 -10.10
C GLY A 231 15.36 -1.16 -9.98
N THR A 232 16.42 -0.95 -9.19
CA THR A 232 17.41 -1.99 -8.86
C THR A 232 17.19 -2.53 -7.45
N PHE A 233 17.46 -3.82 -7.30
CA PHE A 233 17.20 -4.59 -6.09
C PHE A 233 18.44 -5.39 -5.69
N VAL A 234 18.71 -5.50 -4.39
CA VAL A 234 19.73 -6.38 -3.84
C VAL A 234 19.09 -7.36 -2.87
N VAL A 235 19.52 -8.62 -2.90
CA VAL A 235 19.08 -9.60 -1.90
C VAL A 235 19.61 -9.19 -0.53
N GLN A 236 18.70 -8.89 0.39
CA GLN A 236 18.98 -8.53 1.78
C GLN A 236 18.93 -9.76 2.69
N TYR A 237 18.00 -10.68 2.43
CA TYR A 237 17.77 -11.84 3.28
C TYR A 237 17.37 -13.05 2.43
N ASN A 238 17.82 -14.24 2.84
CA ASN A 238 17.36 -15.50 2.28
C ASN A 238 17.00 -16.43 3.43
N TYR A 239 15.78 -16.96 3.39
CA TYR A 239 15.33 -18.01 4.28
C TYR A 239 15.30 -19.34 3.53
N TYR A 240 16.00 -20.32 4.12
CA TYR A 240 16.05 -21.70 3.69
C TYR A 240 15.61 -22.61 4.84
N ASP A 241 14.97 -23.71 4.48
CA ASP A 241 14.43 -24.71 5.41
C ASP A 241 14.05 -25.96 4.59
N SER A 242 13.78 -27.10 5.23
CA SER A 242 13.52 -28.40 4.60
C SER A 242 12.07 -28.65 4.14
N TYR A 243 11.18 -27.66 4.21
CA TYR A 243 9.78 -27.77 3.87
C TYR A 243 9.41 -26.86 2.71
N ARG A 244 8.46 -27.30 1.87
CA ARG A 244 8.02 -26.50 0.73
C ARG A 244 7.32 -25.21 1.16
N LYS A 245 7.89 -24.06 0.79
CA LYS A 245 7.27 -22.74 0.97
C LYS A 245 6.20 -22.53 -0.10
N ARG A 246 4.99 -22.13 0.33
CA ARG A 246 3.83 -22.04 -0.56
C ARG A 246 3.34 -20.63 -0.81
N PHE A 247 3.23 -19.86 0.25
CA PHE A 247 2.65 -18.53 0.24
C PHE A 247 3.34 -17.70 1.33
N VAL A 248 3.45 -16.39 1.11
CA VAL A 248 3.93 -15.43 2.10
C VAL A 248 2.90 -14.33 2.31
N VAL A 249 2.79 -13.86 3.55
CA VAL A 249 2.06 -12.63 3.86
C VAL A 249 2.97 -11.71 4.67
N VAL A 250 2.80 -10.41 4.48
CA VAL A 250 3.60 -9.37 5.12
C VAL A 250 2.66 -8.48 5.92
N ASP A 251 2.97 -8.26 7.20
CA ASP A 251 2.22 -7.40 8.11
C ASP A 251 3.08 -7.05 9.34
N ASP A 252 2.61 -6.15 10.20
CA ASP A 252 3.20 -5.92 11.52
C ASP A 252 2.58 -6.90 12.54
N PHE A 253 3.21 -8.06 12.69
CA PHE A 253 2.73 -9.15 13.53
C PHE A 253 3.04 -8.95 15.02
N ASN A 254 3.94 -8.02 15.36
CA ASN A 254 4.38 -7.79 16.74
C ASN A 254 4.07 -6.37 17.26
N GLY A 255 3.60 -5.45 16.40
CA GLY A 255 3.23 -4.09 16.74
C GLY A 255 4.41 -3.10 16.85
N ASP A 256 5.58 -3.44 16.29
CA ASP A 256 6.78 -2.61 16.36
C ASP A 256 6.94 -1.64 15.18
N ASN A 257 5.99 -1.64 14.25
CA ASN A 257 5.95 -0.90 12.99
C ASN A 257 7.07 -1.26 12.00
N TYR A 258 7.70 -2.43 12.14
CA TYR A 258 8.52 -3.02 11.09
C TYR A 258 7.71 -4.12 10.41
N LEU A 259 7.80 -4.19 9.08
CA LEU A 259 7.10 -5.22 8.32
C LEU A 259 7.75 -6.59 8.55
N ASP A 260 7.00 -7.44 9.24
CA ASP A 260 7.30 -8.85 9.46
C ASP A 260 6.73 -9.68 8.30
N PHE A 261 7.06 -10.96 8.23
CA PHE A 261 6.41 -11.85 7.27
C PHE A 261 6.15 -13.24 7.82
N ALA A 262 5.05 -13.85 7.37
CA ALA A 262 4.69 -15.23 7.67
C ALA A 262 4.78 -16.09 6.41
N VAL A 263 5.21 -17.33 6.55
CA VAL A 263 5.43 -18.28 5.44
C VAL A 263 4.65 -19.57 5.69
N ALA A 264 3.80 -19.96 4.75
CA ALA A 264 3.12 -21.26 4.76
C ALA A 264 4.08 -22.38 4.31
N LEU A 265 4.22 -23.41 5.14
CA LEU A 265 5.02 -24.60 4.90
C LEU A 265 4.11 -25.79 4.59
N THR A 266 3.96 -26.12 3.30
CA THR A 266 3.01 -27.15 2.84
C THR A 266 3.29 -28.52 3.43
N ASP A 267 4.54 -28.97 3.42
CA ASP A 267 4.88 -30.34 3.81
C ASP A 267 4.88 -30.55 5.34
N ASP A 268 4.95 -29.46 6.13
CA ASP A 268 4.92 -29.51 7.62
C ASP A 268 3.52 -29.21 8.19
N ASN A 269 2.59 -28.73 7.36
CA ASN A 269 1.28 -28.21 7.79
C ASN A 269 1.42 -27.14 8.88
N SER A 270 2.33 -26.19 8.65
CA SER A 270 2.63 -25.13 9.61
C SER A 270 2.89 -23.79 8.94
N VAL A 271 2.88 -22.74 9.76
CA VAL A 271 3.34 -21.41 9.40
C VAL A 271 4.59 -21.08 10.21
N THR A 272 5.53 -20.39 9.57
CA THR A 272 6.66 -19.73 10.26
C THR A 272 6.46 -18.23 10.22
N LEU A 273 6.85 -17.55 11.29
CA LEU A 273 6.76 -16.10 11.44
C LEU A 273 8.17 -15.52 11.58
N HIS A 274 8.47 -14.50 10.80
CA HIS A 274 9.78 -13.88 10.72
C HIS A 274 9.62 -12.42 11.11
N LEU A 275 10.04 -12.10 12.35
CA LEU A 275 9.91 -10.78 12.91
C LEU A 275 11.12 -9.92 12.52
N ALA A 276 10.87 -8.86 11.78
CA ALA A 276 11.86 -7.86 11.44
C ALA A 276 12.33 -7.12 12.70
N ASN A 277 13.47 -6.45 12.57
CA ASN A 277 13.95 -5.53 13.58
C ASN A 277 14.53 -4.28 12.92
N LYS A 278 14.86 -3.27 13.73
CA LYS A 278 15.40 -1.98 13.26
C LYS A 278 16.65 -2.08 12.37
N THR A 279 17.35 -3.21 12.43
CA THR A 279 18.60 -3.45 11.68
C THR A 279 18.37 -4.21 10.37
N GLY A 280 17.12 -4.58 10.05
CA GLY A 280 16.76 -5.38 8.88
C GLY A 280 17.13 -6.86 9.00
N SER A 281 17.34 -7.35 10.23
CA SER A 281 17.51 -8.78 10.53
C SER A 281 16.20 -9.37 11.02
N PHE A 282 16.04 -10.69 10.88
CA PHE A 282 14.81 -11.39 11.24
C PHE A 282 15.01 -12.36 12.40
N ILE A 283 14.07 -12.35 13.35
CA ILE A 283 13.91 -13.38 14.38
C ILE A 283 12.86 -14.36 13.87
N VAL A 284 13.26 -15.61 13.68
CA VAL A 284 12.37 -16.65 13.16
C VAL A 284 11.68 -17.37 14.32
N ARG A 285 10.35 -17.42 14.26
CA ARG A 285 9.49 -18.26 15.10
C ARG A 285 8.85 -19.33 14.22
N GLN A 286 8.93 -20.58 14.64
CA GLN A 286 8.51 -21.72 13.82
C GLN A 286 7.47 -22.58 14.53
N GLY A 287 6.69 -23.33 13.75
CA GLY A 287 5.89 -24.45 14.26
C GLY A 287 4.45 -24.11 14.62
N PHE A 288 3.88 -23.04 14.07
CA PHE A 288 2.45 -22.76 14.26
C PHE A 288 1.62 -23.71 13.39
N ARG A 289 1.06 -24.76 13.99
CA ARG A 289 0.31 -25.80 13.27
C ARG A 289 -1.00 -25.26 12.71
N VAL A 290 -1.29 -25.62 11.47
CA VAL A 290 -2.52 -25.30 10.74
C VAL A 290 -3.10 -26.57 10.12
N GLY A 291 -4.18 -26.43 9.33
CA GLY A 291 -4.74 -27.54 8.57
C GLY A 291 -3.77 -28.07 7.50
N ALA A 292 -4.18 -29.16 6.83
CA ALA A 292 -3.33 -29.84 5.87
C ALA A 292 -3.16 -29.02 4.58
N ASN A 293 -1.91 -28.96 4.08
CA ASN A 293 -1.53 -28.26 2.85
C ASN A 293 -1.96 -26.78 2.85
N PRO A 294 -1.39 -25.94 3.74
CA PRO A 294 -1.65 -24.50 3.75
C PRO A 294 -1.24 -23.89 2.41
N PHE A 295 -2.20 -23.23 1.76
CA PHE A 295 -2.13 -22.90 0.33
C PHE A 295 -2.16 -21.41 0.04
N ALA A 296 -2.98 -20.66 0.78
CA ALA A 296 -3.09 -19.21 0.70
C ALA A 296 -3.27 -18.62 2.10
N MET A 297 -2.85 -17.37 2.30
CA MET A 297 -2.95 -16.69 3.59
C MET A 297 -3.36 -15.24 3.42
N VAL A 298 -4.04 -14.70 4.43
CA VAL A 298 -4.31 -13.27 4.55
C VAL A 298 -4.16 -12.84 6.01
N SER A 299 -3.61 -11.65 6.23
CA SER A 299 -3.48 -11.05 7.57
C SER A 299 -4.55 -9.98 7.80
N GLY A 300 -4.87 -9.71 9.06
CA GLY A 300 -5.81 -8.68 9.46
C GLY A 300 -5.96 -8.60 10.98
N LYS A 301 -6.65 -7.59 11.50
CA LYS A 301 -7.00 -7.49 12.94
C LYS A 301 -8.37 -8.13 13.19
N PHE A 302 -8.45 -9.45 13.19
CA PHE A 302 -9.72 -10.20 13.31
C PHE A 302 -10.34 -10.12 14.71
N ASN A 303 -9.53 -9.86 15.74
CA ASN A 303 -9.96 -9.63 17.11
C ASN A 303 -9.98 -8.13 17.54
N GLY A 304 -9.64 -7.22 16.61
CA GLY A 304 -9.63 -5.78 16.85
C GLY A 304 -8.51 -5.29 17.78
N ASP A 305 -7.49 -6.10 18.08
CA ASP A 305 -6.32 -5.67 18.83
C ASP A 305 -5.25 -5.00 17.91
N ASN A 306 -4.08 -4.70 18.47
CA ASN A 306 -3.00 -4.02 17.74
C ASN A 306 -2.04 -4.99 17.03
N TYR A 307 -2.22 -6.31 17.15
CA TYR A 307 -1.35 -7.35 16.61
C TYR A 307 -1.99 -8.00 15.39
N ALA A 308 -1.21 -8.25 14.33
CA ALA A 308 -1.80 -8.85 13.14
C ALA A 308 -2.14 -10.32 13.40
N ASP A 309 -3.36 -10.71 13.05
CA ASP A 309 -3.83 -12.09 13.01
C ASP A 309 -3.60 -12.68 11.63
N LEU A 310 -3.75 -14.01 11.51
CA LEU A 310 -3.51 -14.73 10.27
C LEU A 310 -4.63 -15.73 9.99
N ALA A 311 -5.18 -15.68 8.78
CA ALA A 311 -6.10 -16.67 8.25
C ALA A 311 -5.39 -17.48 7.16
N VAL A 312 -5.48 -18.80 7.24
CA VAL A 312 -4.77 -19.74 6.36
C VAL A 312 -5.76 -20.70 5.72
N ALA A 313 -5.86 -20.67 4.39
CA ALA A 313 -6.64 -21.63 3.61
C ALA A 313 -5.86 -22.94 3.47
N ASN A 314 -6.44 -24.05 3.94
CA ASN A 314 -5.79 -25.35 4.00
C ASN A 314 -6.40 -26.30 2.97
N PHE A 315 -5.72 -26.42 1.82
CA PHE A 315 -6.25 -27.02 0.59
C PHE A 315 -6.70 -28.48 0.76
N ASP A 316 -5.98 -29.30 1.53
CA ASP A 316 -6.32 -30.74 1.64
C ASP A 316 -7.24 -31.05 2.83
N SER A 317 -7.50 -30.07 3.70
CA SER A 317 -8.35 -30.27 4.89
C SER A 317 -9.70 -29.57 4.81
N ASP A 318 -9.98 -28.83 3.73
CA ASP A 318 -11.22 -28.08 3.52
C ASP A 318 -11.56 -27.13 4.68
N THR A 319 -10.51 -26.50 5.25
CA THR A 319 -10.64 -25.57 6.37
C THR A 319 -9.89 -24.26 6.13
N VAL A 320 -10.31 -23.22 6.85
CA VAL A 320 -9.49 -22.05 7.14
C VAL A 320 -9.04 -22.11 8.61
N SER A 321 -7.73 -22.04 8.85
CA SER A 321 -7.15 -21.87 10.19
C SER A 321 -7.03 -20.39 10.53
N ILE A 322 -7.51 -19.99 11.71
CA ILE A 322 -7.34 -18.64 12.27
C ILE A 322 -6.32 -18.71 13.40
N LEU A 323 -5.27 -17.90 13.29
CA LEU A 323 -4.22 -17.75 14.28
C LEU A 323 -4.24 -16.32 14.80
N LEU A 324 -4.51 -16.15 16.09
CA LEU A 324 -4.55 -14.82 16.70
C LEU A 324 -3.14 -14.38 17.11
N GLY A 325 -2.77 -13.17 16.69
CA GLY A 325 -1.52 -12.52 17.05
C GLY A 325 -1.45 -12.24 18.54
N THR A 326 -0.23 -12.12 19.06
CA THR A 326 0.00 -11.82 20.48
C THR A 326 1.10 -10.78 20.60
N VAL A 327 1.11 -10.05 21.72
CA VAL A 327 2.12 -9.02 22.03
C VAL A 327 3.57 -9.46 21.93
N ASN A 328 3.83 -10.77 22.07
CA ASN A 328 5.19 -11.30 21.97
C ASN A 328 5.62 -11.55 20.52
N GLY A 329 4.81 -11.20 19.53
CA GLY A 329 5.01 -11.57 18.13
C GLY A 329 4.93 -13.09 17.94
N THR A 330 3.97 -13.75 18.60
CA THR A 330 3.64 -15.18 18.44
C THR A 330 2.17 -15.32 18.05
N PHE A 331 1.75 -16.52 17.65
CA PHE A 331 0.34 -16.85 17.49
C PHE A 331 -0.19 -17.76 18.60
N GLU A 332 -1.47 -17.60 18.92
CA GLU A 332 -2.26 -18.59 19.66
C GLU A 332 -2.47 -19.88 18.83
N ASN A 333 -3.06 -20.90 19.46
CA ASN A 333 -3.41 -22.14 18.77
C ASN A 333 -4.45 -21.88 17.68
N ALA A 334 -4.25 -22.47 16.50
CA ALA A 334 -5.15 -22.31 15.37
C ALA A 334 -6.57 -22.82 15.69
N THR A 335 -7.56 -22.00 15.36
CA THR A 335 -8.97 -22.40 15.32
C THR A 335 -9.39 -22.65 13.88
N ASN A 336 -9.96 -23.84 13.60
CA ASN A 336 -10.30 -24.23 12.23
C ASN A 336 -11.79 -24.07 11.95
N TYR A 337 -12.10 -23.47 10.79
CA TYR A 337 -13.46 -23.32 10.27
C TYR A 337 -13.59 -24.11 8.98
N ALA A 338 -14.61 -24.96 8.89
CA ALA A 338 -14.89 -25.71 7.66
C ALA A 338 -15.37 -24.76 6.54
N VAL A 339 -14.83 -24.96 5.34
CA VAL A 339 -15.20 -24.26 4.11
C VAL A 339 -15.50 -25.28 3.00
N GLY A 340 -15.51 -24.87 1.73
CA GLY A 340 -15.65 -25.81 0.63
C GLY A 340 -14.37 -26.60 0.32
N ASP A 341 -14.48 -27.49 -0.67
CA ASP A 341 -13.42 -28.41 -1.10
C ASP A 341 -12.27 -27.67 -1.81
N ALA A 342 -11.06 -27.90 -1.35
CA ALA A 342 -9.83 -27.33 -1.89
C ALA A 342 -9.82 -25.79 -1.91
N PRO A 343 -9.82 -25.13 -0.73
CA PRO A 343 -9.73 -23.68 -0.64
C PRO A 343 -8.39 -23.21 -1.22
N ALA A 344 -8.45 -22.54 -2.37
CA ALA A 344 -7.31 -22.19 -3.21
C ALA A 344 -6.85 -20.73 -3.08
N SER A 345 -7.74 -19.84 -2.64
CA SER A 345 -7.43 -18.44 -2.38
C SER A 345 -8.37 -17.89 -1.31
N ILE A 346 -7.90 -16.92 -0.53
CA ILE A 346 -8.59 -16.30 0.59
C ILE A 346 -8.32 -14.80 0.57
N ALA A 347 -9.35 -14.00 0.86
CA ALA A 347 -9.22 -12.56 1.00
C ALA A 347 -10.04 -12.06 2.20
N ALA A 348 -9.61 -10.93 2.74
CA ALA A 348 -10.24 -10.26 3.87
C ALA A 348 -10.95 -8.97 3.40
N GLY A 349 -12.07 -8.62 4.03
CA GLY A 349 -12.82 -7.40 3.72
C GLY A 349 -13.99 -7.17 4.67
N TYR A 350 -14.63 -6.00 4.60
CA TYR A 350 -15.83 -5.68 5.37
C TYR A 350 -17.08 -5.96 4.51
N PHE A 351 -17.52 -7.22 4.42
CA PHE A 351 -18.55 -7.64 3.47
C PHE A 351 -19.99 -7.42 3.97
N ASN A 352 -20.18 -7.26 5.28
CA ASN A 352 -21.49 -7.02 5.91
C ASN A 352 -21.62 -5.63 6.59
N GLY A 353 -20.59 -4.78 6.49
CA GLY A 353 -20.59 -3.42 7.03
C GLY A 353 -20.54 -3.30 8.57
N ASP A 354 -20.24 -4.37 9.31
CA ASP A 354 -20.30 -4.38 10.79
C ASP A 354 -19.00 -3.93 11.50
N SER A 355 -18.05 -3.35 10.75
CA SER A 355 -16.71 -2.93 11.20
C SER A 355 -15.79 -4.08 11.63
N TYR A 356 -16.19 -5.35 11.46
CA TYR A 356 -15.33 -6.50 11.67
C TYR A 356 -14.87 -7.08 10.32
N ILE A 357 -13.63 -7.54 10.31
CA ILE A 357 -13.06 -8.13 9.10
C ILE A 357 -13.69 -9.51 8.88
N ASP A 358 -14.29 -9.68 7.72
CA ASP A 358 -14.82 -10.93 7.18
C ASP A 358 -13.81 -11.59 6.25
N LEU A 359 -14.04 -12.87 5.92
CA LEU A 359 -13.23 -13.63 4.98
C LEU A 359 -14.10 -14.17 3.84
N ILE A 360 -13.55 -14.16 2.62
CA ILE A 360 -14.09 -14.90 1.48
C ILE A 360 -13.04 -15.85 0.92
N VAL A 361 -13.47 -17.05 0.56
CA VAL A 361 -12.61 -18.16 0.16
C VAL A 361 -13.10 -18.75 -1.16
N ALA A 362 -12.18 -18.98 -2.10
CA ALA A 362 -12.43 -19.69 -3.35
C ALA A 362 -12.17 -21.18 -3.17
N ASN A 363 -13.20 -22.02 -3.36
CA ASN A 363 -13.10 -23.47 -3.22
C ASN A 363 -13.05 -24.11 -4.61
N PHE A 364 -11.87 -24.58 -4.98
CA PHE A 364 -11.52 -24.91 -6.36
C PHE A 364 -12.27 -26.17 -6.87
N ASN A 365 -12.27 -27.24 -6.08
CA ASN A 365 -12.74 -28.55 -6.54
C ASN A 365 -14.26 -28.63 -6.62
N ASN A 366 -14.98 -28.10 -5.63
CA ASN A 366 -16.45 -28.14 -5.61
C ASN A 366 -17.11 -26.90 -6.25
N HIS A 367 -16.32 -25.98 -6.81
CA HIS A 367 -16.79 -24.81 -7.56
C HIS A 367 -17.61 -23.81 -6.74
N THR A 368 -17.30 -23.70 -5.46
CA THR A 368 -18.02 -22.82 -4.53
C THR A 368 -17.13 -21.67 -4.04
N MET A 369 -17.78 -20.67 -3.46
CA MET A 369 -17.17 -19.64 -2.62
C MET A 369 -17.72 -19.81 -1.20
N SER A 370 -16.90 -19.56 -0.18
CA SER A 370 -17.33 -19.54 1.23
C SER A 370 -17.09 -18.17 1.84
N VAL A 371 -18.07 -17.62 2.54
CA VAL A 371 -17.96 -16.37 3.31
C VAL A 371 -18.03 -16.69 4.79
N LEU A 372 -17.04 -16.22 5.56
CA LEU A 372 -17.01 -16.34 7.00
C LEU A 372 -17.12 -14.93 7.59
N LEU A 373 -18.23 -14.66 8.27
CA LEU A 373 -18.44 -13.36 8.90
C LEU A 373 -17.69 -13.27 10.22
N GLY A 374 -16.91 -12.20 10.37
CA GLY A 374 -16.15 -11.91 11.57
C GLY A 374 -17.06 -11.53 12.73
N LYS A 375 -16.66 -11.84 13.96
CA LYS A 375 -17.37 -11.41 15.18
C LYS A 375 -16.59 -10.37 15.98
N GLY A 376 -15.47 -9.89 15.44
CA GLY A 376 -14.62 -8.88 16.07
C GLY A 376 -13.82 -9.34 17.29
N ASN A 377 -13.90 -10.63 17.65
CA ASN A 377 -13.20 -11.21 18.80
C ASN A 377 -12.24 -12.34 18.38
N GLY A 378 -11.86 -12.40 17.09
CA GLY A 378 -11.03 -13.45 16.53
C GLY A 378 -11.78 -14.73 16.15
N SER A 379 -13.09 -14.80 16.42
CA SER A 379 -13.94 -15.91 15.97
C SER A 379 -14.83 -15.52 14.79
N PHE A 380 -15.19 -16.52 13.98
CA PHE A 380 -16.03 -16.36 12.81
C PHE A 380 -17.38 -17.11 12.95
N ALA A 381 -18.37 -16.70 12.16
CA ALA A 381 -19.60 -17.46 11.96
C ALA A 381 -19.33 -18.73 11.12
N THR A 382 -20.30 -19.65 11.12
CA THR A 382 -20.26 -20.79 10.20
C THR A 382 -20.24 -20.29 8.76
N ALA A 383 -19.38 -20.87 7.92
CA ALA A 383 -19.21 -20.45 6.55
C ALA A 383 -20.54 -20.53 5.77
N ASN A 384 -20.90 -19.42 5.13
CA ASN A 384 -21.97 -19.39 4.14
C ASN A 384 -21.37 -19.73 2.77
N THR A 385 -21.69 -20.90 2.24
CA THR A 385 -21.09 -21.42 1.00
C THR A 385 -22.10 -21.39 -0.14
N PHE A 386 -21.69 -20.87 -1.29
CA PHE A 386 -22.54 -20.73 -2.48
C PHE A 386 -21.77 -21.05 -3.77
N LEU A 387 -22.48 -21.38 -4.85
CA LEU A 387 -21.84 -21.64 -6.15
C LEU A 387 -21.21 -20.36 -6.72
N ALA A 388 -19.97 -20.45 -7.20
CA ALA A 388 -19.24 -19.30 -7.74
C ALA A 388 -19.78 -18.80 -9.11
N GLY A 389 -20.80 -19.46 -9.66
CA GLY A 389 -21.42 -19.14 -10.95
C GLY A 389 -20.75 -19.81 -12.16
N VAL A 390 -19.42 -20.02 -12.11
CA VAL A 390 -18.70 -20.88 -13.07
C VAL A 390 -17.69 -21.79 -12.35
N PRO A 391 -17.29 -22.92 -12.96
CA PRO A 391 -16.40 -23.88 -12.32
C PRO A 391 -15.03 -23.33 -11.94
N GLN A 392 -14.43 -23.96 -10.91
CA GLN A 392 -13.03 -23.82 -10.50
C GLN A 392 -12.56 -22.37 -10.25
N PRO A 393 -13.18 -21.65 -9.29
CA PRO A 393 -12.61 -20.39 -8.80
C PRO A 393 -11.24 -20.67 -8.19
N ARG A 394 -10.23 -19.86 -8.51
CA ARG A 394 -8.83 -20.13 -8.16
C ARG A 394 -8.12 -18.98 -7.47
N SER A 395 -8.32 -17.75 -7.93
CA SER A 395 -7.69 -16.55 -7.38
C SER A 395 -8.75 -15.52 -7.11
N ILE A 396 -8.60 -14.75 -6.03
CA ILE A 396 -9.54 -13.69 -5.67
C ILE A 396 -8.81 -12.42 -5.26
N ALA A 397 -9.41 -11.28 -5.59
CA ALA A 397 -9.00 -9.98 -5.08
C ALA A 397 -10.23 -9.18 -4.70
N VAL A 398 -10.10 -8.33 -3.68
CA VAL A 398 -11.20 -7.55 -3.11
C VAL A 398 -10.93 -6.08 -3.36
N ALA A 399 -11.92 -5.39 -3.90
CA ALA A 399 -11.92 -3.95 -4.10
C ALA A 399 -13.34 -3.45 -4.37
N ASP A 400 -13.58 -2.16 -4.18
CA ASP A 400 -14.81 -1.51 -4.62
C ASP A 400 -14.70 -1.23 -6.14
N MET A 401 -15.24 -2.13 -6.96
CA MET A 401 -15.08 -2.08 -8.42
C MET A 401 -16.13 -1.20 -9.10
N ASN A 402 -17.24 -0.93 -8.42
CA ASN A 402 -18.36 -0.14 -8.91
C ASN A 402 -18.49 1.25 -8.23
N ILE A 403 -17.64 1.54 -7.25
CA ILE A 403 -17.56 2.81 -6.50
C ILE A 403 -18.84 3.05 -5.66
N ASP A 404 -19.40 1.99 -5.07
CA ASP A 404 -20.57 2.08 -4.17
C ASP A 404 -20.20 2.08 -2.67
N GLY A 405 -18.91 1.95 -2.36
CA GLY A 405 -18.37 1.89 -1.00
C GLY A 405 -18.49 0.51 -0.33
N ILE A 406 -18.94 -0.51 -1.05
CA ILE A 406 -19.05 -1.90 -0.60
C ILE A 406 -17.96 -2.72 -1.29
N PRO A 407 -17.23 -3.58 -0.55
CA PRO A 407 -16.23 -4.43 -1.18
C PRO A 407 -16.85 -5.44 -2.17
N ASP A 408 -16.38 -5.40 -3.42
CA ASP A 408 -16.64 -6.41 -4.45
C ASP A 408 -15.52 -7.44 -4.49
N VAL A 409 -15.77 -8.56 -5.18
CA VAL A 409 -14.78 -9.65 -5.30
C VAL A 409 -14.54 -9.99 -6.76
N VAL A 410 -13.32 -9.75 -7.23
CA VAL A 410 -12.86 -10.20 -8.54
C VAL A 410 -12.36 -11.64 -8.40
N VAL A 411 -12.88 -12.53 -9.24
CA VAL A 411 -12.57 -13.97 -9.19
C VAL A 411 -12.01 -14.43 -10.52
N GLY A 412 -10.90 -15.14 -10.47
CA GLY A 412 -10.27 -15.84 -11.58
C GLY A 412 -10.71 -17.30 -11.59
N TYR A 413 -11.18 -17.75 -12.74
CA TYR A 413 -11.73 -19.09 -12.93
C TYR A 413 -10.89 -19.87 -13.93
N VAL A 414 -10.47 -21.07 -13.52
CA VAL A 414 -9.86 -22.02 -14.43
C VAL A 414 -10.99 -22.72 -15.18
N ASN A 415 -10.94 -22.72 -16.51
CA ASN A 415 -11.91 -23.46 -17.29
C ASN A 415 -11.20 -24.12 -18.47
N TYR A 416 -11.53 -25.40 -18.70
CA TYR A 416 -11.02 -26.21 -19.79
C TYR A 416 -11.55 -25.64 -21.13
N GLY A 417 -10.77 -24.74 -21.73
CA GLY A 417 -11.04 -24.15 -23.05
C GLY A 417 -10.81 -22.64 -23.09
N SER A 418 -11.28 -21.89 -22.09
CA SER A 418 -10.99 -20.46 -21.90
C SER A 418 -11.22 -20.08 -20.45
N SER A 419 -10.14 -19.73 -19.75
CA SER A 419 -10.24 -19.23 -18.37
C SER A 419 -10.95 -17.88 -18.36
N LYS A 420 -11.58 -17.56 -17.23
CA LYS A 420 -12.46 -16.40 -17.11
C LYS A 420 -12.12 -15.55 -15.90
N VAL A 421 -12.51 -14.29 -15.96
CA VAL A 421 -12.55 -13.36 -14.83
C VAL A 421 -13.98 -12.88 -14.68
N GLY A 422 -14.48 -12.84 -13.45
CA GLY A 422 -15.80 -12.29 -13.13
C GLY A 422 -15.73 -11.44 -11.87
N VAL A 423 -16.69 -10.53 -11.71
CA VAL A 423 -16.79 -9.66 -10.53
C VAL A 423 -18.10 -9.97 -9.81
N LEU A 424 -18.00 -10.36 -8.54
CA LEU A 424 -19.12 -10.54 -7.62
C LEU A 424 -19.36 -9.19 -6.93
N ILE A 425 -20.57 -8.64 -7.06
CA ILE A 425 -20.90 -7.33 -6.50
C ILE A 425 -21.40 -7.49 -5.07
N GLY A 426 -20.81 -6.76 -4.12
CA GLY A 426 -21.16 -6.80 -2.71
C GLY A 426 -22.58 -6.28 -2.44
N LYS A 427 -23.26 -6.83 -1.42
CA LYS A 427 -24.57 -6.34 -0.96
C LYS A 427 -24.57 -5.69 0.41
N CYS A 428 -23.41 -5.61 1.06
CA CYS A 428 -23.25 -5.12 2.43
C CYS A 428 -24.01 -5.95 3.48
N ASP A 429 -24.31 -7.21 3.20
CA ASP A 429 -24.93 -8.16 4.14
C ASP A 429 -24.16 -9.49 4.24
N GLY A 430 -22.93 -9.53 3.71
CA GLY A 430 -22.14 -10.75 3.59
C GLY A 430 -22.50 -11.63 2.38
N THR A 431 -23.43 -11.20 1.53
CA THR A 431 -23.79 -11.88 0.28
C THR A 431 -23.42 -11.04 -0.95
N PHE A 432 -23.41 -11.70 -2.11
CA PHE A 432 -22.95 -11.11 -3.37
C PHE A 432 -23.95 -11.35 -4.51
N TYR A 433 -24.02 -10.41 -5.45
CA TYR A 433 -24.58 -10.68 -6.77
C TYR A 433 -23.53 -11.41 -7.61
N LEU A 434 -23.92 -12.53 -8.21
CA LEU A 434 -23.03 -13.28 -9.10
C LEU A 434 -22.73 -12.49 -10.38
N PRO A 435 -21.58 -12.73 -11.03
CA PRO A 435 -21.21 -12.01 -12.24
C PRO A 435 -22.25 -12.19 -13.34
N THR A 436 -22.75 -11.07 -13.89
CA THR A 436 -23.62 -11.09 -15.07
C THR A 436 -22.82 -11.18 -16.37
N ARG A 437 -21.52 -10.86 -16.30
CA ARG A 437 -20.55 -10.91 -17.40
C ARG A 437 -19.26 -11.57 -16.92
N PHE A 438 -18.61 -12.27 -17.85
CA PHE A 438 -17.30 -12.86 -17.65
C PHE A 438 -16.38 -12.41 -18.79
N PHE A 439 -15.11 -12.16 -18.45
CA PHE A 439 -14.08 -11.77 -19.40
C PHE A 439 -13.12 -12.93 -19.63
N SER A 440 -12.84 -13.27 -20.89
CA SER A 440 -11.87 -14.31 -21.21
C SER A 440 -10.44 -13.84 -20.92
N THR A 441 -9.66 -14.69 -20.25
CA THR A 441 -8.24 -14.51 -19.96
C THR A 441 -7.44 -15.69 -20.49
N ALA A 442 -6.10 -15.56 -20.50
CA ALA A 442 -5.21 -16.67 -20.78
C ALA A 442 -5.32 -17.77 -19.70
N TYR A 443 -4.69 -18.93 -19.93
CA TYR A 443 -4.95 -20.12 -19.13
C TYR A 443 -4.41 -20.01 -17.69
N ALA A 444 -5.22 -20.48 -16.73
CA ALA A 444 -4.91 -20.53 -15.30
C ALA A 444 -4.64 -19.15 -14.67
N PRO A 445 -5.68 -18.31 -14.50
CA PRO A 445 -5.59 -17.07 -13.74
C PRO A 445 -5.20 -17.44 -12.31
N ASN A 446 -3.98 -17.06 -11.98
CA ASN A 446 -3.30 -17.53 -10.78
C ASN A 446 -3.09 -16.40 -9.78
N ALA A 447 -3.13 -15.15 -10.27
CA ALA A 447 -3.10 -13.95 -9.49
C ALA A 447 -3.94 -12.85 -10.10
N ILE A 448 -4.54 -12.04 -9.23
CA ILE A 448 -5.31 -10.86 -9.62
C ILE A 448 -4.76 -9.66 -8.86
N GLY A 449 -4.36 -8.63 -9.60
CA GLY A 449 -4.04 -7.32 -9.07
C GLY A 449 -5.13 -6.33 -9.43
N ILE A 450 -5.38 -5.38 -8.54
CA ILE A 450 -6.37 -4.31 -8.74
C ILE A 450 -5.68 -2.98 -8.48
N ALA A 451 -5.72 -2.09 -9.47
CA ALA A 451 -5.20 -0.73 -9.40
C ALA A 451 -5.75 0.09 -10.57
N ASP A 452 -5.66 1.41 -10.49
CA ASP A 452 -5.86 2.26 -11.66
C ASP A 452 -4.60 2.18 -12.55
N PHE A 453 -4.68 1.48 -13.69
CA PHE A 453 -3.55 1.27 -14.60
C PHE A 453 -3.51 2.31 -15.73
N ASN A 454 -4.58 3.09 -15.93
CA ASN A 454 -4.71 4.02 -17.04
C ASN A 454 -4.84 5.51 -16.62
N GLY A 455 -4.93 5.78 -15.32
CA GLY A 455 -5.05 7.11 -14.71
C GLY A 455 -6.47 7.69 -14.73
N ASP A 456 -7.51 6.87 -14.91
CA ASP A 456 -8.90 7.32 -15.01
C ASP A 456 -9.68 7.32 -13.68
N THR A 457 -8.99 7.04 -12.57
CA THR A 457 -9.50 6.94 -11.19
C THR A 457 -10.42 5.76 -10.91
N ARG A 458 -10.61 4.84 -11.87
CA ARG A 458 -11.35 3.59 -11.68
C ARG A 458 -10.37 2.45 -11.51
N LEU A 459 -10.72 1.51 -10.66
CA LEU A 459 -9.90 0.33 -10.44
C LEU A 459 -10.03 -0.62 -11.62
N ASP A 460 -8.90 -0.91 -12.26
CA ASP A 460 -8.73 -1.88 -13.32
C ASP A 460 -8.25 -3.23 -12.75
N ILE A 461 -8.35 -4.29 -13.57
CA ILE A 461 -7.94 -5.65 -13.17
C ILE A 461 -6.73 -6.07 -14.00
N VAL A 462 -5.65 -6.50 -13.35
CA VAL A 462 -4.55 -7.23 -13.98
C VAL A 462 -4.58 -8.69 -13.55
N VAL A 463 -4.35 -9.61 -14.48
CA VAL A 463 -4.36 -11.05 -14.23
C VAL A 463 -3.06 -11.67 -14.70
N LEU A 464 -2.41 -12.39 -13.79
CA LEU A 464 -1.22 -13.19 -14.07
C LEU A 464 -1.65 -14.64 -14.28
N ASN A 465 -1.23 -15.21 -15.40
CA ASN A 465 -1.66 -16.51 -15.86
C ASN A 465 -0.47 -17.48 -15.82
N SER A 466 -0.56 -18.58 -15.06
CA SER A 466 0.63 -19.40 -14.73
C SER A 466 1.18 -20.20 -15.91
N ASP A 467 0.32 -20.56 -16.87
CA ASP A 467 0.68 -21.45 -17.97
C ASP A 467 0.65 -20.72 -19.32
N SER A 468 0.78 -19.38 -19.27
CA SER A 468 0.87 -18.54 -20.45
C SER A 468 1.87 -17.41 -20.23
N ASN A 469 2.58 -17.01 -21.28
CA ASN A 469 3.45 -15.81 -21.25
C ASN A 469 2.63 -14.51 -21.42
N VAL A 470 1.39 -14.50 -20.94
CA VAL A 470 0.42 -13.42 -21.17
C VAL A 470 -0.07 -12.88 -19.84
N ILE A 471 0.09 -11.57 -19.68
CA ILE A 471 -0.58 -10.79 -18.64
C ILE A 471 -1.79 -10.15 -19.31
N ASN A 472 -2.96 -10.32 -18.71
CA ASN A 472 -4.19 -9.68 -19.18
C ASN A 472 -4.49 -8.46 -18.30
N ILE A 473 -4.83 -7.32 -18.91
CA ILE A 473 -5.32 -6.13 -18.22
C ILE A 473 -6.72 -5.84 -18.74
N PHE A 474 -7.68 -5.72 -17.82
CA PHE A 474 -9.08 -5.37 -18.11
C PHE A 474 -9.34 -3.97 -17.55
N LEU A 475 -9.58 -3.02 -18.44
CA LEU A 475 -9.86 -1.63 -18.07
C LEU A 475 -11.32 -1.47 -17.65
N ASN A 476 -11.55 -0.79 -16.53
CA ASN A 476 -12.87 -0.56 -15.98
C ASN A 476 -13.53 0.66 -16.63
N VAL A 477 -14.40 0.39 -17.60
CA VAL A 477 -15.16 1.44 -18.30
C VAL A 477 -16.41 1.92 -17.55
N GLY A 478 -16.64 1.42 -16.34
CA GLY A 478 -17.83 1.68 -15.53
C GLY A 478 -19.12 1.03 -16.06
N PRO A 479 -20.27 1.37 -15.44
CA PRO A 479 -21.58 0.86 -15.84
C PRO A 479 -22.03 1.29 -17.24
#